data_AF-Q0EXU5-F1
#
_entry.id   AF-Q0EXU5-F1
#
_cell.length_a   1.000
_cell.length_b   1.000
_cell.length_c   1.000
_cell.angle_alpha   90.00
_cell.angle_beta   90.00
_cell.angle_gamma   90.00
#
_symmetry.space_group_name_H-M   'P 1'
#
loop_
_entity.id
_entity.type
_entity.pdbx_description
1 polymer ?
#
loop_
_entity_poly.entity_id
_entity_poly.type
_entity_poly.pdbx_seq_one_letter_code
_entity_poly.pdbx_strand_id
1 'polypeptide(L)'
;MDLIFIMVVNEEGLLMAEVGASPGEDFAPYSSSIMENASKMAAIGQMGVPVCSALVLERGRMLIMHETKLDGESVYLSILCRKVPAGVQSLIRKIVDCVARALLGHGYKEHLIG
;
A
#
# COMPACT_ATOMS: atom_id res chain seq x y z
N MET A 1 8.48 -1.72 -16.72
CA MET A 1 7.46 -1.83 -15.66
C MET A 1 6.17 -1.30 -16.26
N ASP A 2 5.08 -2.06 -16.20
CA ASP A 2 3.78 -1.62 -16.70
C ASP A 2 2.88 -1.38 -15.49
N LEU A 3 3.00 -0.18 -14.94
CA LEU A 3 2.23 0.31 -13.79
C LEU A 3 0.89 0.82 -14.31
N ILE A 4 -0.21 0.29 -13.76
CA ILE A 4 -1.57 0.60 -14.20
C ILE A 4 -2.16 1.71 -13.34
N PHE A 5 -2.10 1.56 -12.01
CA PHE A 5 -2.50 2.61 -11.07
C PHE A 5 -1.74 2.53 -9.76
N ILE A 6 -1.70 3.65 -9.05
CA ILE A 6 -1.38 3.75 -7.62
C ILE A 6 -2.54 4.49 -6.96
N MET A 7 -2.96 4.02 -5.80
CA MET A 7 -4.02 4.62 -5.00
C MET A 7 -3.57 4.68 -3.53
N VAL A 8 -3.89 5.79 -2.87
CA VAL A 8 -3.58 6.07 -1.46
C VAL A 8 -4.89 6.31 -0.73
N VAL A 9 -5.08 5.61 0.40
CA VAL A 9 -6.32 5.59 1.17
C VAL A 9 -5.98 5.83 2.64
N ASN A 10 -6.80 6.60 3.35
CA ASN A 10 -6.62 6.82 4.79
C ASN A 10 -7.18 5.65 5.63
N GLU A 11 -7.08 5.76 6.96
CA GLU A 11 -7.58 4.75 7.88
C GLU A 11 -9.08 4.52 7.85
N GLU A 12 -9.85 5.53 7.43
CA GLU A 12 -11.31 5.48 7.29
C GLU A 12 -11.77 4.84 5.98
N GLY A 13 -10.83 4.45 5.10
CA GLY A 13 -11.16 3.90 3.78
C GLY A 13 -11.48 4.97 2.72
N LEU A 14 -11.20 6.24 3.00
CA LEU A 14 -11.40 7.36 2.07
C LEU A 14 -10.19 7.54 1.14
N LEU A 15 -10.48 7.78 -0.13
CA LEU A 15 -9.46 8.05 -1.14
C LEU A 15 -8.74 9.38 -0.86
N MET A 16 -7.42 9.33 -0.73
CA MET A 16 -6.59 10.53 -0.54
C MET A 16 -5.96 11.00 -1.84
N ALA A 17 -5.46 10.05 -2.65
CA ALA A 17 -4.80 10.33 -3.91
C ALA A 17 -4.83 9.11 -4.83
N GLU A 18 -4.84 9.35 -6.13
CA GLU A 18 -4.71 8.30 -7.13
C GLU A 18 -4.04 8.80 -8.42
N VAL A 19 -3.50 7.85 -9.18
CA VAL A 19 -2.95 8.10 -10.51
C VAL A 19 -3.13 6.88 -11.39
N GLY A 20 -3.34 7.11 -12.68
CA GLY A 20 -3.52 6.05 -13.68
C GLY A 20 -4.97 5.62 -13.82
N ALA A 21 -5.19 4.40 -14.31
CA ALA A 21 -6.52 3.82 -14.50
C ALA A 21 -7.05 3.23 -13.18
N SER A 22 -7.23 4.10 -12.17
CA SER A 22 -7.69 3.72 -10.84
C SER A 22 -9.19 3.38 -10.82
N PRO A 23 -9.61 2.40 -10.01
CA PRO A 23 -11.03 2.10 -9.79
C PRO A 23 -11.75 3.12 -8.89
N GLY A 24 -11.04 4.05 -8.25
CA GLY A 24 -11.63 5.16 -7.49
C GLY A 24 -12.16 4.79 -6.10
N GLU A 25 -13.07 5.64 -5.60
CA GLU A 25 -13.58 5.63 -4.22
C GLU A 25 -14.27 4.32 -3.83
N ASP A 26 -15.03 3.70 -4.73
CA ASP A 26 -15.73 2.43 -4.46
C ASP A 26 -14.75 1.29 -4.13
N PHE A 27 -13.51 1.40 -4.60
CA PHE A 27 -12.47 0.40 -4.34
C PHE A 27 -11.61 0.74 -3.12
N ALA A 28 -11.55 2.00 -2.70
CA ALA A 28 -10.66 2.49 -1.64
C ALA A 28 -10.76 1.67 -0.33
N PRO A 29 -11.96 1.37 0.22
CA PRO A 29 -12.10 0.63 1.48
C PRO A 29 -11.56 -0.80 1.47
N TYR A 30 -11.38 -1.41 0.29
CA TYR A 30 -10.82 -2.77 0.21
C TYR A 30 -9.33 -2.80 0.51
N SER A 31 -8.62 -1.68 0.32
CA SER A 31 -7.18 -1.58 0.60
C SER A 31 -6.89 -1.79 2.08
N SER A 32 -7.65 -1.12 2.95
CA SER A 32 -7.55 -1.27 4.41
C SER A 32 -8.02 -2.66 4.85
N SER A 33 -9.20 -3.09 4.38
CA SER A 33 -9.79 -4.38 4.72
C SER A 33 -8.86 -5.57 4.43
N ILE A 34 -8.17 -5.56 3.29
CA ILE A 34 -7.24 -6.64 2.92
C ILE A 34 -5.99 -6.62 3.80
N MET A 35 -5.43 -5.46 4.09
CA MET A 35 -4.24 -5.35 4.95
C MET A 35 -4.56 -5.74 6.40
N GLU A 36 -5.69 -5.30 6.94
CA GLU A 36 -6.14 -5.72 8.27
C GLU A 36 -6.30 -7.24 8.38
N ASN A 37 -6.92 -7.85 7.37
CA ASN A 37 -7.09 -9.30 7.31
C ASN A 37 -5.74 -10.01 7.20
N ALA A 38 -4.83 -9.51 6.36
CA ALA A 38 -3.47 -10.05 6.24
C ALA A 38 -2.72 -9.97 7.58
N SER A 39 -2.81 -8.86 8.29
CA SER A 39 -2.21 -8.66 9.61
C SER A 39 -2.78 -9.62 10.66
N LYS A 40 -4.12 -9.78 10.71
CA LYS A 40 -4.79 -10.74 11.61
C LYS A 40 -4.37 -12.18 11.29
N MET A 41 -4.35 -12.56 10.01
CA MET A 41 -3.92 -13.88 9.57
C MET A 41 -2.46 -14.16 9.92
N ALA A 42 -1.57 -13.19 9.72
CA ALA A 42 -0.16 -13.31 10.05
C ALA A 42 0.07 -13.46 11.55
N ALA A 43 -0.66 -12.72 12.38
CA ALA A 43 -0.60 -12.84 13.83
C ALA A 43 -1.09 -14.23 14.30
N ILE A 44 -2.25 -14.69 13.81
CA ILE A 44 -2.82 -16.00 14.16
C ILE A 44 -1.88 -17.13 13.71
N GLY A 45 -1.33 -17.01 12.50
CA GLY A 45 -0.42 -18.01 11.91
C GLY A 45 1.03 -17.90 12.38
N GLN A 46 1.37 -16.95 13.27
CA GLN A 46 2.74 -16.68 13.72
C GLN A 46 3.74 -16.46 12.56
N MET A 47 3.29 -15.78 11.50
CA MET A 47 4.07 -15.55 10.27
C MET A 47 4.91 -14.25 10.30
N GLY A 48 4.91 -13.54 11.43
CA GLY A 48 5.53 -12.22 11.56
C GLY A 48 4.62 -11.08 11.09
N VAL A 49 5.21 -9.94 10.74
CA VAL A 49 4.49 -8.75 10.26
C VAL A 49 4.48 -8.73 8.73
N PRO A 50 3.30 -8.65 8.09
CA PRO A 50 3.23 -8.62 6.63
C PRO A 50 3.82 -7.30 6.10
N VAL A 51 4.76 -7.40 5.15
CA VAL A 51 5.28 -6.21 4.47
C VAL A 51 4.25 -5.68 3.45
N CYS A 52 3.55 -6.57 2.76
CA CYS A 52 2.47 -6.24 1.85
C CYS A 52 1.58 -7.48 1.63
N SER A 53 0.34 -7.26 1.18
CA SER A 53 -0.52 -8.29 0.60
C SER A 53 -0.49 -8.19 -0.92
N ALA A 54 -0.54 -9.31 -1.64
CA ALA A 54 -0.55 -9.30 -3.09
C ALA A 54 -1.56 -10.31 -3.67
N LEU A 55 -2.35 -9.85 -4.64
CA LEU A 55 -3.23 -10.70 -5.44
C LEU A 55 -2.61 -10.90 -6.82
N VAL A 56 -2.37 -12.16 -7.18
CA VAL A 56 -2.05 -12.55 -8.56
C VAL A 56 -3.37 -12.63 -9.33
N LEU A 57 -3.50 -11.80 -10.35
CA LEU A 57 -4.69 -11.69 -11.19
C LEU A 57 -4.41 -12.28 -12.57
N GLU A 58 -5.48 -12.54 -13.32
CA GLU A 58 -5.38 -13.02 -14.70
C GLU A 58 -4.51 -12.11 -15.56
N ARG A 59 -3.90 -12.72 -16.59
CA ARG A 59 -3.01 -12.07 -17.56
C ARG A 59 -1.75 -11.47 -16.92
N GLY A 60 -1.29 -12.09 -15.83
CA GLY A 60 -0.05 -11.71 -15.14
C GLY A 60 -0.14 -10.40 -14.36
N ARG A 61 -1.35 -9.87 -14.14
CA ARG A 61 -1.54 -8.67 -13.32
C ARG A 61 -1.31 -8.99 -11.85
N MET A 62 -0.81 -8.01 -11.10
CA MET A 62 -0.64 -8.12 -9.67
C MET A 62 -1.10 -6.83 -8.99
N LEU A 63 -2.02 -6.99 -8.04
CA LEU A 63 -2.43 -5.93 -7.13
C LEU A 63 -1.67 -6.10 -5.82
N ILE A 64 -0.88 -5.11 -5.44
CA ILE A 64 -0.11 -5.08 -4.21
C ILE A 64 -0.75 -4.05 -3.28
N MET A 65 -1.00 -4.45 -2.04
CA MET A 65 -1.52 -3.59 -0.99
C MET A 65 -0.53 -3.52 0.17
N HIS A 66 -0.38 -2.34 0.75
CA HIS A 66 0.55 -2.09 1.85
C HIS A 66 -0.08 -1.12 2.84
N GLU A 67 0.16 -1.33 4.12
CA GLU A 67 -0.16 -0.38 5.19
C GLU A 67 1.16 0.25 5.69
N THR A 68 1.17 1.57 5.78
CA THR A 68 2.21 2.33 6.48
C THR A 68 1.57 3.17 7.57
N LYS A 69 2.35 3.54 8.58
CA LYS A 69 1.94 4.52 9.60
C LYS A 69 2.66 5.84 9.41
N LEU A 70 1.91 6.90 9.23
CA LEU A 70 2.40 8.27 9.09
C LEU A 70 1.85 9.09 10.27
N ASP A 71 2.74 9.57 11.13
CA ASP A 71 2.38 10.30 12.38
C ASP A 71 1.36 9.57 13.28
N GLY A 72 1.40 8.24 13.29
CA GLY A 72 0.49 7.40 14.09
C GLY A 72 -0.78 6.97 13.36
N GLU A 73 -1.14 7.62 12.26
CA GLU A 73 -2.30 7.29 11.42
C GLU A 73 -1.93 6.25 10.35
N SER A 74 -2.84 5.30 10.10
CA SER A 74 -2.63 4.29 9.06
C SER A 74 -2.99 4.85 7.68
N VAL A 75 -2.08 4.65 6.73
CA VAL A 75 -2.27 4.97 5.31
C VAL A 75 -2.03 3.72 4.49
N TYR A 76 -2.96 3.43 3.58
CA TYR A 76 -2.94 2.26 2.74
C TYR A 76 -2.58 2.62 1.31
N LEU A 77 -1.73 1.81 0.70
CA LEU A 77 -1.32 1.91 -0.69
C LEU A 77 -1.85 0.72 -1.47
N SER A 78 -2.41 0.98 -2.65
CA SER A 78 -2.80 -0.03 -3.62
C SER A 78 -2.08 0.22 -4.95
N ILE A 79 -1.39 -0.78 -5.47
CA ILE A 79 -0.55 -0.69 -6.67
C ILE A 79 -0.93 -1.83 -7.62
N LEU A 80 -1.45 -1.51 -8.80
CA LEU A 80 -1.72 -2.50 -9.84
C LEU A 80 -0.66 -2.44 -10.95
N CYS A 81 -0.06 -3.58 -11.30
CA CYS A 81 0.93 -3.69 -12.37
C CYS A 81 0.84 -5.02 -13.13
N ARG A 82 1.40 -5.13 -14.35
CA ARG A 82 1.48 -6.41 -15.10
C ARG A 82 2.75 -7.23 -14.84
N LYS A 83 3.75 -6.64 -14.21
CA LYS A 83 5.00 -7.30 -13.85
C LYS A 83 5.43 -6.75 -12.51
N VAL A 84 5.65 -7.64 -11.55
CA VAL A 84 6.16 -7.26 -10.23
C VAL A 84 7.49 -6.53 -10.43
N PRO A 85 7.63 -5.29 -9.94
CA PRO A 85 8.90 -4.61 -10.01
C PRO A 85 9.94 -5.38 -9.19
N ALA A 86 11.13 -5.60 -9.76
CA ALA A 86 12.27 -6.07 -9.00
C ALA A 86 12.53 -5.05 -7.87
N GLY A 87 12.39 -5.49 -6.62
CA GLY A 87 12.45 -4.60 -5.46
C GLY A 87 11.13 -3.88 -5.16
N VAL A 88 10.01 -4.60 -5.13
CA VAL A 88 8.68 -4.07 -4.74
C VAL A 88 8.71 -3.28 -3.43
N GLN A 89 9.48 -3.71 -2.45
CA GLN A 89 9.66 -2.99 -1.18
C GLN A 89 10.29 -1.60 -1.38
N SER A 90 11.27 -1.48 -2.28
CA SER A 90 11.90 -0.19 -2.59
C SER A 90 10.92 0.75 -3.29
N LEU A 91 10.06 0.20 -4.17
CA LEU A 91 9.00 0.99 -4.79
C LEU A 91 7.98 1.48 -3.74
N ILE A 92 7.51 0.58 -2.88
CA ILE A 92 6.59 0.93 -1.78
C ILE A 92 7.20 2.04 -0.92
N ARG A 93 8.44 1.89 -0.45
CA ARG A 93 9.13 2.91 0.35
C ARG A 93 9.20 4.26 -0.35
N LYS A 94 9.55 4.29 -1.65
CA LYS A 94 9.58 5.55 -2.42
C LYS A 94 8.22 6.22 -2.52
N ILE A 95 7.13 5.44 -2.63
CA ILE A 95 5.77 5.97 -2.65
C ILE A 95 5.39 6.48 -1.26
N VAL A 96 5.66 5.71 -0.20
CA VAL A 96 5.44 6.11 1.18
C VAL A 96 6.19 7.40 1.50
N ASP A 97 7.47 7.52 1.14
CA ASP A 97 8.28 8.72 1.32
C ASP A 97 7.66 9.94 0.60
N CYS A 98 7.12 9.73 -0.60
CA CYS A 98 6.46 10.78 -1.36
C CYS A 98 5.19 11.27 -0.64
N VAL A 99 4.34 10.33 -0.20
CA VAL A 99 3.10 10.62 0.54
C VAL A 99 3.43 11.30 1.88
N ALA A 100 4.40 10.77 2.62
CA ALA A 100 4.83 11.33 3.90
C ALA A 100 5.34 12.77 3.75
N ARG A 101 6.13 13.06 2.71
CA ARG A 101 6.58 14.44 2.43
C ARG A 101 5.43 15.37 2.07
N ALA A 102 4.42 14.87 1.35
CA ALA A 102 3.25 15.67 0.98
C ALA A 102 2.37 15.99 2.19
N LEU A 103 2.20 15.05 3.12
CA LEU A 103 1.34 15.20 4.29
C LEU A 103 2.03 15.90 5.47
N LEU A 104 3.30 15.55 5.74
CA LEU A 104 4.03 15.96 6.95
C LEU A 104 5.18 16.94 6.66
N GLY A 105 5.42 17.27 5.39
CA GLY A 105 6.55 18.09 4.97
C GLY A 105 7.90 17.36 5.04
N HIS A 106 9.00 18.12 4.98
CA HIS A 106 10.36 17.56 4.89
C HIS A 106 10.92 16.96 6.19
N GLY A 107 10.16 16.95 7.29
CA GLY A 107 10.59 16.50 8.61
C GLY A 107 10.40 15.00 8.88
N TYR A 108 9.69 14.27 8.01
CA TYR A 108 9.42 12.84 8.22
C TYR A 108 10.73 12.02 8.18
N LYS A 109 10.98 11.29 9.27
CA LYS A 109 11.98 10.21 9.33
C LYS A 109 11.24 8.92 9.60
N GLU A 110 11.31 7.99 8.65
CA GLU A 110 10.81 6.63 8.79
C GLU A 110 11.41 6.03 10.08
N HIS A 111 10.56 5.63 11.03
CA HIS A 111 10.99 4.82 12.16
C HIS A 111 11.16 3.38 11.65
N LEU A 112 12.36 3.08 11.16
CA LEU A 112 12.74 1.74 10.74
C LEU A 112 12.69 0.79 11.95
N ILE A 113 11.67 -0.04 12.04
CA ILE A 113 11.77 -1.31 12.76
C ILE A 113 12.37 -2.30 11.76
N GLY A 114 13.66 -2.59 11.96
CA GLY A 114 14.40 -3.61 11.21
C GLY A 114 13.93 -5.03 11.51
#